data_AF-A0A3D5KM59-F1
#
_entry.id   AF-A0A3D5KM59-F1
#
_cell.length_a   1.000
_cell.length_b   1.000
_cell.length_c   1.000
_cell.angle_alpha   90.00
_cell.angle_beta   90.00
_cell.angle_gamma   90.00
#
_symmetry.space_group_name_H-M   'P 1'
#
loop_
_entity.id
_entity.type
_entity.pdbx_description
1 polymer ?
#
loop_
_entity_poly.entity_id
_entity_poly.type
_entity_poly.pdbx_seq_one_letter_code
_entity_poly.pdbx_strand_id
1 'polypeptide(L)'
;MKNNMNTFTAFYCKDTDYGVMDKLYPFNNFSDRFIPFMTISAKDLGDAFMNLQGEVISPNGELRQAVLDLGLSHTSFSVGDVLYWHERDLYYMCQPLGWTCMALAYT
;
A
#
# COMPACT_ATOMS: atom_id res chain seq x y z
N MET A 1 20.96 -10.20 17.27
CA MET A 1 20.00 -10.83 16.34
C MET A 1 19.99 -9.97 15.08
N LYS A 2 20.21 -10.52 13.89
CA LYS A 2 20.02 -9.75 12.66
C LYS A 2 18.52 -9.46 12.56
N ASN A 3 18.12 -8.19 12.53
CA ASN A 3 16.75 -7.84 12.19
C ASN A 3 16.54 -8.26 10.73
N ASN A 4 15.77 -9.31 10.50
CA ASN A 4 15.43 -9.72 9.14
C ASN A 4 14.49 -8.66 8.56
N MET A 5 15.02 -7.87 7.63
CA MET A 5 14.24 -6.90 6.87
C MET A 5 13.56 -7.64 5.71
N ASN A 6 12.28 -7.34 5.53
CA ASN A 6 11.47 -7.78 4.40
C ASN A 6 11.33 -6.64 3.40
N THR A 7 11.05 -6.99 2.16
CA THR A 7 10.84 -6.05 1.06
C THR A 7 9.34 -5.92 0.81
N PHE A 8 8.87 -4.68 0.75
CA PHE A 8 7.47 -4.37 0.46
C PHE A 8 7.38 -3.39 -0.70
N THR A 9 6.48 -3.66 -1.65
CA THR A 9 6.07 -2.64 -2.63
C THR A 9 4.71 -2.08 -2.25
N ALA A 10 4.65 -0.76 -2.09
CA ALA A 10 3.44 -0.02 -1.79
C ALA A 10 2.72 0.34 -3.10
N PHE A 11 1.43 0.04 -3.13
CA PHE A 11 0.51 0.33 -4.20
C PHE A 11 -0.59 1.25 -3.69
N TYR A 12 -0.69 2.43 -4.28
CA TYR A 12 -1.67 3.44 -3.86
C TYR A 12 -2.94 3.30 -4.68
N CYS A 13 -4.09 3.38 -4.02
CA CYS A 13 -5.39 3.33 -4.65
C CYS A 13 -5.71 4.67 -5.35
N LYS A 14 -6.12 4.63 -6.62
CA LYS A 14 -6.52 5.83 -7.38
C LYS A 14 -7.87 6.38 -6.92
N ASP A 15 -8.78 5.50 -6.49
CA ASP A 15 -10.11 5.86 -5.98
C ASP A 15 -10.14 5.70 -4.46
N THR A 16 -9.98 6.80 -3.73
CA THR A 16 -10.12 6.81 -2.26
C THR A 16 -11.58 6.94 -1.83
N ASP A 17 -12.56 6.55 -2.65
CA ASP A 17 -13.96 6.55 -2.23
C ASP A 17 -14.16 5.42 -1.21
N TYR A 18 -13.98 5.78 0.07
CA TYR A 18 -14.06 4.89 1.23
C TYR A 18 -15.39 4.13 1.30
N GLY A 19 -16.45 4.63 0.65
CA GLY A 19 -17.75 3.97 0.60
C GLY A 19 -17.79 2.68 -0.22
N VAL A 20 -16.77 2.40 -1.04
CA VAL A 20 -16.76 1.27 -1.97
C VAL A 20 -15.82 0.13 -1.54
N MET A 21 -15.17 0.24 -0.38
CA MET A 21 -14.16 -0.70 0.14
C MET A 21 -14.73 -1.99 0.76
N ASP A 22 -16.04 -2.07 0.96
CA ASP A 22 -16.74 -3.23 1.54
C ASP A 22 -16.85 -4.42 0.58
N LYS A 23 -16.41 -4.26 -0.67
CA LYS A 23 -16.35 -5.35 -1.64
C LYS A 23 -14.91 -5.86 -1.66
N LEU A 24 -14.69 -7.10 -1.22
CA LEU A 24 -13.50 -7.85 -1.59
C LEU A 24 -13.45 -7.88 -3.12
N TYR A 25 -12.61 -7.03 -3.70
CA TYR A 25 -12.49 -6.99 -5.15
C TYR A 25 -11.68 -8.19 -5.60
N PRO A 26 -12.19 -8.97 -6.55
CA PRO A 26 -11.34 -9.95 -7.23
C PRO A 26 -10.12 -9.23 -7.79
N PHE A 27 -8.97 -9.91 -7.80
CA PHE A 27 -7.69 -9.36 -8.24
C PHE A 27 -7.66 -8.99 -9.74
N ASN A 28 -8.77 -9.19 -10.46
CA ASN A 28 -8.91 -8.76 -11.84
C ASN A 28 -8.86 -7.22 -11.89
N ASN A 29 -8.10 -6.68 -12.85
CA ASN A 29 -7.95 -5.24 -13.08
C ASN A 29 -7.18 -4.48 -11.98
N PHE A 30 -6.21 -5.14 -11.30
CA PHE A 30 -5.37 -4.51 -10.28
C PHE A 30 -4.72 -3.19 -10.75
N SER A 31 -4.16 -3.15 -11.96
CA SER A 31 -3.51 -1.96 -12.55
C SER A 31 -4.46 -0.78 -12.80
N ASP A 32 -5.77 -1.06 -12.94
CA ASP A 32 -6.74 -0.01 -13.20
C ASP A 32 -6.96 0.83 -11.94
N ARG A 33 -6.82 0.21 -10.76
CA ARG A 33 -7.09 0.85 -9.46
C ARG A 33 -5.85 1.19 -8.66
N PHE A 34 -4.77 0.47 -8.86
CA PHE A 34 -3.57 0.60 -8.03
C PHE A 34 -2.37 1.08 -8.84
N ILE A 35 -1.62 2.02 -8.28
CA ILE A 35 -0.36 2.51 -8.85
C ILE A 35 0.78 2.04 -7.94
N PRO A 36 1.78 1.29 -8.46
CA PRO A 36 3.00 1.05 -7.71
C PRO A 36 3.68 2.38 -7.43
N PHE A 37 3.86 2.71 -6.16
CA PHE A 37 4.38 4.00 -5.75
C PHE A 37 5.86 3.91 -5.33
N MET A 38 6.18 3.00 -4.41
CA MET A 38 7.54 2.84 -3.93
C MET A 38 7.80 1.45 -3.36
N THR A 39 9.09 1.10 -3.22
CA THR A 39 9.53 -0.11 -2.53
C THR A 39 10.32 0.29 -1.28
N ILE A 40 10.04 -0.38 -0.17
CA ILE A 40 10.68 -0.13 1.12
C ILE A 40 11.18 -1.45 1.75
N SER A 41 12.10 -1.31 2.69
CA SER A 41 12.50 -2.39 3.58
C SER A 41 11.90 -2.16 4.96
N ALA A 42 11.20 -3.15 5.51
CA ALA A 42 10.59 -3.09 6.84
C ALA A 42 10.60 -4.45 7.53
N LYS A 43 10.48 -4.49 8.85
CA LYS A 43 10.49 -5.76 9.62
C LYS A 43 9.22 -6.56 9.41
N ASP A 44 8.08 -5.88 9.35
CA ASP A 44 6.75 -6.46 9.22
C ASP A 44 5.79 -5.43 8.61
N LEU A 45 4.51 -5.79 8.48
CA LEU A 45 3.47 -4.92 7.93
C LEU A 45 3.25 -3.64 8.76
N GLY A 46 3.40 -3.72 10.10
CA GLY A 46 3.21 -2.56 10.97
C GLY A 46 4.34 -1.55 10.81
N ASP A 47 5.59 -2.05 10.80
CA ASP A 47 6.77 -1.24 10.51
C ASP A 47 6.70 -0.63 9.09
N ALA A 48 6.23 -1.41 8.11
CA ALA A 48 6.02 -0.91 6.74
C ALA A 48 5.00 0.24 6.70
N PHE A 49 3.87 0.10 7.39
CA PHE A 49 2.85 1.15 7.47
C PHE A 49 3.38 2.44 8.08
N MET A 50 4.10 2.33 9.20
CA MET A 50 4.70 3.50 9.86
C MET A 50 5.72 4.18 8.95
N ASN A 51 6.55 3.37 8.27
CA ASN A 51 7.54 3.89 7.33
C ASN A 51 6.94 4.50 6.06
N LEU A 52 5.64 4.33 5.80
CA LEU A 52 4.93 4.89 4.64
C LEU A 52 4.00 6.06 5.01
N GLN A 53 4.00 6.50 6.27
CA GLN A 53 3.27 7.70 6.64
C GLN A 53 3.95 8.94 6.06
N GLY A 54 3.16 9.91 5.61
CA GLY A 54 3.64 11.09 4.89
C GLY A 54 4.72 11.86 5.65
N GLU A 55 4.57 11.99 6.97
CA GLU A 55 5.55 12.62 7.85
C GLU A 55 6.89 11.87 7.93
N VAL A 56 6.92 10.59 7.57
CA VAL A 56 8.14 9.76 7.55
C VAL A 56 8.77 9.75 6.16
N ILE A 57 7.99 9.45 5.11
CA ILE A 57 8.51 9.35 3.73
C ILE A 57 8.75 10.70 3.07
N SER A 58 8.04 11.72 3.55
CA SER A 58 8.06 13.04 2.95
C SER A 58 7.85 14.12 4.01
N PRO A 59 8.79 14.24 4.98
CA PRO A 59 8.65 15.16 6.11
C PRO A 59 8.47 16.63 5.70
N ASN A 60 8.93 17.00 4.50
CA ASN A 60 8.79 18.36 3.96
C ASN A 60 7.93 18.40 2.68
N GLY A 61 7.16 17.35 2.39
CA GLY A 61 6.28 17.29 1.21
C GLY A 61 6.98 17.07 -0.13
N GLU A 62 8.23 16.59 -0.12
CA GLU A 62 9.03 16.16 -1.28
C GLU A 62 8.27 15.29 -2.29
N LEU A 63 7.38 14.41 -1.82
CA LEU A 63 6.61 13.49 -2.67
C LEU A 63 5.30 14.08 -3.20
N ARG A 64 4.91 15.28 -2.74
CA ARG A 64 3.62 15.89 -3.11
C ARG A 64 3.45 16.03 -4.61
N GLN A 65 4.48 16.51 -5.32
CA GLN A 65 4.39 16.69 -6.76
C GLN A 65 4.29 15.35 -7.50
N ALA A 66 5.06 14.35 -7.10
CA ALA A 66 5.00 13.01 -7.69
C ALA A 66 3.63 12.35 -7.51
N VAL A 67 3.02 12.51 -6.33
CA VAL A 67 1.65 12.04 -6.05
C VAL A 67 0.65 12.70 -7.02
N LEU A 68 0.72 14.02 -7.19
CA LEU A 68 -0.16 14.76 -8.10
C LEU A 68 0.06 14.36 -9.57
N ASP A 69 1.30 14.19 -10.00
CA ASP A 69 1.64 13.80 -11.38
C ASP A 69 1.15 12.37 -11.70
N LEU A 70 1.05 11.50 -10.68
CA LEU A 70 0.48 10.16 -10.77
C LEU A 70 -1.06 10.14 -10.65
N GLY A 71 -1.70 11.29 -10.45
CA GLY A 71 -3.15 11.40 -10.27
C GLY A 71 -3.67 10.84 -8.94
N LEU A 72 -2.77 10.69 -7.95
CA LEU A 72 -3.11 10.25 -6.60
C LEU A 72 -3.56 11.46 -5.74
N SER A 73 -4.39 11.20 -4.73
CA SER A 73 -4.94 12.25 -3.86
C SER A 73 -4.25 12.34 -2.49
N HIS A 74 -3.39 11.39 -2.15
CA HIS A 74 -2.80 11.24 -0.82
C HIS A 74 -1.32 10.84 -0.87
N THR A 75 -0.53 11.35 0.08
CA THR A 75 0.89 11.01 0.24
C THR A 75 1.10 9.91 1.28
N SER A 76 0.34 9.91 2.37
CA SER A 76 0.43 8.87 3.42
C SER A 76 -0.27 7.60 2.98
N PHE A 77 0.31 6.44 3.25
CA PHE A 77 -0.35 5.17 3.03
C PHE A 77 -1.59 5.01 3.92
N SER A 78 -2.71 4.62 3.32
CA SER A 78 -4.06 4.75 3.89
C SER A 78 -4.95 3.54 3.61
N VAL A 79 -6.15 3.53 4.19
CA VAL A 79 -7.13 2.44 3.98
C VAL A 79 -7.45 2.28 2.50
N GLY A 80 -7.42 1.04 2.03
CA GLY A 80 -7.60 0.70 0.61
C GLY A 80 -6.28 0.57 -0.16
N ASP A 81 -5.18 1.18 0.31
CA ASP A 81 -3.86 0.96 -0.28
C ASP A 81 -3.36 -0.47 -0.01
N VAL A 82 -2.46 -0.96 -0.87
CA VAL A 82 -2.02 -2.35 -0.86
C VAL A 82 -0.51 -2.47 -0.70
N LEU A 83 -0.07 -3.35 0.19
CA LEU A 83 1.31 -3.80 0.28
C LEU A 83 1.47 -5.15 -0.38
N TYR A 84 2.45 -5.28 -1.26
CA TYR A 84 2.95 -6.56 -1.71
C TYR A 84 4.16 -6.97 -0.85
N TRP A 85 4.05 -8.10 -0.15
CA TRP A 85 5.11 -8.68 0.66
C TRP A 85 5.88 -9.72 -0.16
N HIS A 86 7.06 -9.33 -0.64
CA HIS A 86 7.86 -10.13 -1.58
C HIS A 86 8.26 -11.50 -1.00
N GLU A 87 8.69 -11.57 0.25
CA GLU A 87 9.15 -12.81 0.88
C GLU A 87 8.02 -13.83 1.13
N ARG A 88 6.77 -13.38 1.07
CA ARG A 88 5.59 -14.25 1.23
C ARG A 88 4.78 -14.43 -0.03
N ASP A 89 5.06 -13.65 -1.08
CA ASP A 89 4.26 -13.57 -2.31
C ASP A 89 2.76 -13.32 -2.01
N LEU A 90 2.49 -12.33 -1.15
CA LEU A 90 1.14 -12.00 -0.70
C LEU A 90 0.87 -10.50 -0.77
N TYR A 91 -0.34 -10.16 -1.18
CA TYR A 91 -0.88 -8.80 -1.15
C TYR A 91 -1.73 -8.59 0.10
N TYR A 92 -1.54 -7.46 0.76
CA TYR A 92 -2.27 -7.06 1.96
C TYR A 92 -2.87 -5.68 1.75
N MET A 93 -4.20 -5.59 1.85
CA MET A 93 -4.91 -4.31 1.83
C MET A 93 -4.95 -3.72 3.22
N CYS A 94 -4.62 -2.42 3.32
CA CYS A 94 -4.77 -1.66 4.55
C CYS A 94 -6.27 -1.50 4.89
N GLN A 95 -6.63 -1.85 6.12
CA GLN A 95 -7.99 -1.71 6.64
C GLN A 95 -8.02 -0.66 7.75
N PRO A 96 -9.20 -0.13 8.14
CA PRO A 96 -9.31 0.77 9.29
C PRO A 96 -8.66 0.19 10.55
N LEU A 97 -8.69 -1.14 10.69
CA LEU A 97 -8.00 -1.88 11.74
C LEU A 97 -7.24 -3.06 11.12
N GLY A 98 -5.92 -2.92 10.99
CA GLY A 98 -5.03 -4.00 10.56
C GLY A 98 -5.00 -4.21 9.04
N TRP A 99 -5.02 -5.48 8.63
CA TRP A 99 -4.74 -5.89 7.24
C TRP A 99 -5.66 -7.02 6.79
N THR A 100 -6.14 -6.93 5.55
CA THR A 100 -6.81 -8.04 4.87
C THR A 100 -5.87 -8.64 3.84
N CYS A 101 -5.56 -9.93 3.97
CA CYS A 101 -4.83 -10.66 2.92
C CYS A 101 -5.71 -10.80 1.69
N MET A 102 -5.26 -10.27 0.56
CA MET A 102 -5.97 -10.30 -0.72
C MET A 102 -5.64 -11.56 -1.52
N ALA A 103 -5.49 -12.72 -0.84
CA ALA A 103 -5.05 -13.99 -1.43
C ALA A 103 -5.53 -14.11 -2.89
N LEU A 104 -4.59 -14.34 -3.81
CA LEU A 104 -4.85 -14.41 -5.25
C LEU A 104 -6.13 -15.20 -5.46
N ALA A 105 -7.18 -14.53 -5.94
CA ALA A 105 -8.42 -15.17 -6.30
C ALA A 105 -8.14 -16.07 -7.52
N TYR A 106 -7.53 -17.22 -7.29
CA TYR A 106 -7.51 -18.34 -8.20
C TYR A 106 -8.70 -19.21 -7.85
N THR A 107 -9.81 -18.99 -8.55
CA THR A 107 -10.58 -19.98 -9.32
C THR A 107 -11.85 -19.35 -9.85
#